data_AF-A0A183M6S7-F1
#
_entry.id   AF-A0A183M6S7-F1
#
_cell.length_a   1.000
_cell.length_b   1.000
_cell.length_c   1.000
_cell.angle_alpha   90.00
_cell.angle_beta   90.00
_cell.angle_gamma   90.00
#
_symmetry.space_group_name_H-M   'P 1'
#
loop_
_entity.id
_entity.type
_entity.pdbx_description
1 polymer ?
#
loop_
_entity_poly.entity_id
_entity_poly.type
_entity_poly.pdbx_seq_one_letter_code
_entity_poly.pdbx_strand_id
1 'polypeptide(L)'
;MDTTSKDLRSMNVSEIIKPTQPSKRFQILMGILSLAVILLCCLLGTLIFLRFCTKRSRSTEENTQMETVLVSNSMNGMTEKPTPCDLELEVPDSPVASDHSTPLKSTMCDSSQPPISIRETNKEIDPRRIMIRSTIGEGEFGKVCAGDFITTDENKVQLVAIKMLHPDVSEKTRQDFLTEANILSQLDHPNIIQLIGLVIKSEPKMIVIEFMENGSLDNYLRVSN
;
A
#
# COMPACT_ATOMS: atom_id res chain seq x y z
N MET A 1 -51.16 58.70 50.94
CA MET A 1 -51.19 57.40 51.64
C MET A 1 -51.55 56.37 50.59
N ASP A 2 -50.56 56.01 49.76
CA ASP A 2 -49.61 54.89 49.92
C ASP A 2 -50.20 53.59 49.34
N THR A 3 -49.85 53.30 48.09
CA THR A 3 -48.83 52.29 47.70
C THR A 3 -49.38 50.86 47.75
N THR A 4 -50.07 50.47 46.68
CA THR A 4 -50.40 49.06 46.40
C THR A 4 -50.29 48.80 44.90
N SER A 5 -49.16 49.21 44.33
CA SER A 5 -48.80 48.94 42.93
C SER A 5 -47.33 48.57 42.84
N LYS A 6 -46.92 47.45 43.46
CA LYS A 6 -45.53 46.95 43.33
C LYS A 6 -45.32 45.43 43.23
N ASP A 7 -46.30 44.55 43.43
CA ASP A 7 -46.00 43.10 43.49
C ASP A 7 -46.49 42.27 42.30
N LEU A 8 -46.25 42.74 41.07
CA LEU A 8 -46.50 41.95 39.85
C LEU A 8 -45.30 41.93 38.88
N ARG A 9 -44.11 42.39 39.30
CA ARG A 9 -42.94 42.52 38.40
C ARG A 9 -41.63 41.89 38.87
N SER A 10 -41.67 40.85 39.71
CA SER A 10 -40.43 40.19 40.15
C SER A 10 -40.54 38.68 40.42
N MET A 11 -41.36 37.93 39.68
CA MET A 11 -41.21 36.47 39.66
C MET A 11 -40.10 36.10 38.67
N ASN A 12 -38.89 35.97 39.20
CA ASN A 12 -37.74 35.46 38.48
C ASN A 12 -38.05 34.05 37.95
N VAL A 13 -38.06 33.90 36.63
CA VAL A 13 -38.27 32.61 35.93
C VAL A 13 -37.24 31.57 36.36
N SER A 14 -36.07 31.99 36.85
CA SER A 14 -34.99 31.13 37.36
C SER A 14 -35.32 30.35 38.63
N GLU A 15 -36.40 30.68 39.35
CA GLU A 15 -36.79 29.96 40.57
C GLU A 15 -37.77 28.79 40.31
N ILE A 16 -38.40 28.76 39.13
CA ILE A 16 -39.41 27.76 38.76
C ILE A 16 -38.76 26.45 38.27
N ILE A 17 -37.50 26.50 37.83
CA ILE A 17 -36.77 25.31 37.34
C ILE A 17 -35.51 25.15 38.19
N LYS A 18 -35.66 24.68 39.44
CA LYS A 18 -34.49 24.14 40.16
C LYS A 18 -34.10 22.83 39.50
N PRO A 19 -32.89 22.69 38.93
CA PRO A 19 -32.47 21.44 38.32
C PRO A 19 -32.53 20.34 39.39
N THR A 20 -33.39 19.35 39.16
CA THR A 20 -33.53 18.20 40.05
C THR A 20 -32.18 17.47 40.07
N GLN A 21 -31.43 17.65 41.16
CA GLN A 21 -30.12 17.06 41.33
C GLN A 21 -30.29 15.53 41.32
N PRO A 22 -29.71 14.83 40.34
CA PRO A 22 -29.96 13.40 40.19
C PRO A 22 -29.43 12.69 41.43
N SER A 23 -30.27 11.85 42.02
CA SER A 23 -29.92 11.10 43.24
C SER A 23 -28.60 10.36 43.04
N LYS A 24 -27.80 10.22 44.11
CA LYS A 24 -26.53 9.46 44.06
C LYS A 24 -26.70 8.05 43.48
N ARG A 25 -27.87 7.43 43.72
CA ARG A 25 -28.25 6.13 43.15
C ARG A 25 -28.36 6.17 41.62
N PHE A 26 -28.93 7.24 41.08
CA PHE A 26 -29.03 7.44 39.63
C PHE A 26 -27.66 7.64 38.99
N GLN A 27 -26.76 8.40 39.63
CA GLN A 27 -25.40 8.59 39.12
C GLN A 27 -24.60 7.28 39.08
N ILE A 28 -24.72 6.46 40.14
CA ILE A 28 -24.08 5.13 40.18
C ILE A 28 -24.66 4.24 39.08
N LEU A 29 -25.98 4.23 38.88
CA LEU A 29 -26.64 3.43 37.85
C LEU A 29 -26.17 3.81 36.43
N MET A 30 -26.10 5.11 36.14
CA MET A 30 -25.62 5.60 34.85
C MET A 30 -24.13 5.28 34.63
N GLY A 31 -23.31 5.33 35.69
CA GLY A 31 -21.91 4.91 35.63
C GLY A 31 -21.74 3.43 35.29
N ILE A 32 -22.52 2.55 35.93
CA ILE A 32 -22.51 1.11 35.65
C ILE A 32 -22.97 0.85 34.21
N LEU A 33 -24.04 1.51 33.76
CA LEU A 33 -24.55 1.37 32.39
C LEU A 33 -23.51 1.83 31.36
N SER A 34 -22.85 2.96 31.60
CA SER A 34 -21.78 3.46 30.73
C SER A 34 -20.60 2.48 30.67
N LEU A 35 -20.18 1.93 31.81
CA LEU A 35 -19.09 0.96 31.86
C LEU A 35 -19.46 -0.33 31.11
N ALA A 36 -20.69 -0.80 31.27
CA ALA A 36 -21.20 -1.98 30.57
C ALA A 36 -21.22 -1.78 29.05
N VAL A 37 -21.62 -0.59 28.56
CA VAL A 37 -21.60 -0.26 27.13
C VAL A 37 -20.17 -0.24 26.59
N ILE A 38 -19.23 0.36 27.33
CA ILE A 38 -17.81 0.39 26.93
C ILE A 38 -17.26 -1.03 26.82
N LEU A 39 -17.50 -1.88 27.83
CA LEU A 39 -17.07 -3.27 27.81
C LEU A 39 -17.70 -4.05 26.65
N LEU A 40 -18.97 -3.83 26.35
CA LEU A 40 -19.65 -4.44 25.21
C LEU A 40 -19.03 -3.99 23.89
N CYS A 41 -18.76 -2.70 23.70
CA CYS A 41 -18.08 -2.18 22.52
C CYS A 41 -16.66 -2.75 22.37
N CYS A 42 -15.90 -2.87 23.46
CA CYS A 42 -14.58 -3.51 23.44
C CYS A 42 -14.66 -5.00 23.06
N LEU A 43 -15.63 -5.74 23.60
CA LEU A 43 -15.84 -7.15 23.25
C LEU A 43 -16.26 -7.32 21.78
N LEU A 44 -17.16 -6.49 21.27
CA LEU A 44 -17.54 -6.52 19.86
C LEU A 44 -16.37 -6.11 18.96
N GLY A 45 -15.61 -5.08 19.33
CA GLY A 45 -14.41 -4.64 18.60
C GLY A 45 -13.34 -5.72 18.53
N THR A 46 -13.05 -6.39 19.66
CA THR A 46 -12.11 -7.52 19.71
C THR A 46 -12.61 -8.74 18.94
N LEU A 47 -13.91 -9.07 18.99
CA LEU A 47 -14.49 -10.15 18.18
C LEU A 47 -14.42 -9.86 16.68
N ILE A 48 -14.72 -8.62 16.27
CA ILE A 48 -14.60 -8.19 14.87
C ILE A 48 -13.14 -8.23 14.42
N PHE A 49 -12.22 -7.72 15.25
CA PHE A 49 -10.78 -7.76 15.00
C PHE A 49 -10.27 -9.20 14.90
N LEU A 50 -10.66 -10.09 15.82
CA LEU A 50 -10.29 -11.51 15.78
C LEU A 50 -10.92 -12.22 14.58
N ARG A 51 -12.15 -11.88 14.19
CA ARG A 51 -12.76 -12.40 12.94
C ARG A 51 -12.05 -11.89 11.70
N PHE A 52 -11.54 -10.65 11.73
CA PHE A 52 -10.72 -10.07 10.67
C PHE A 52 -9.32 -10.73 10.60
N CYS A 53 -8.67 -10.93 11.75
CA CYS A 53 -7.39 -11.63 11.87
C CYS A 53 -7.50 -13.11 11.47
N THR A 54 -8.54 -13.81 11.92
CA THR A 54 -8.79 -15.21 11.53
C THR A 54 -9.16 -15.35 10.07
N LYS A 55 -9.86 -14.35 9.47
CA LYS A 55 -10.12 -14.30 8.03
C LYS A 55 -8.84 -14.03 7.21
N ARG A 56 -7.89 -13.24 7.73
CA ARG A 56 -6.57 -13.00 7.10
C ARG A 56 -5.57 -14.15 7.29
N SER A 57 -5.74 -14.98 8.33
CA SER A 57 -4.84 -16.10 8.67
C SER A 57 -5.17 -17.42 7.95
N ARG A 58 -6.33 -17.56 7.31
CA ARG A 58 -6.76 -18.83 6.69
C ARG A 58 -6.26 -19.04 5.25
N SER A 59 -5.46 -18.12 4.71
CA SER A 59 -4.84 -18.26 3.38
C SER A 59 -3.34 -18.62 3.44
N THR A 60 -2.82 -19.08 4.58
CA THR A 60 -1.37 -19.27 4.78
C THR A 60 -1.01 -20.64 5.39
N GLU A 61 -1.78 -21.69 5.11
CA GLU A 61 -1.51 -23.04 5.67
C GLU A 61 -1.39 -24.16 4.63
N GLU A 62 -1.11 -23.87 3.34
CA GLU A 62 -0.88 -24.95 2.35
C GLU A 62 0.39 -24.86 1.48
N ASN A 63 1.36 -23.98 1.75
CA ASN A 63 2.63 -23.99 0.98
C ASN A 63 3.89 -24.12 1.86
N THR A 64 3.83 -24.94 2.91
CA THR A 64 5.02 -25.41 3.63
C THR A 64 5.27 -26.89 3.32
N GLN A 65 5.59 -27.19 2.07
CA GLN A 65 6.17 -28.47 1.65
C GLN A 65 6.76 -28.28 0.26
N MET A 66 8.01 -27.81 0.19
CA MET A 66 9.03 -28.15 -0.84
C MET A 66 10.17 -27.12 -0.80
N GLU A 67 10.92 -27.02 0.30
CA GLU A 67 12.24 -26.37 0.26
C GLU A 67 13.16 -26.83 1.41
N THR A 68 13.32 -28.14 1.56
CA THR A 68 14.26 -28.71 2.57
C THR A 68 15.17 -29.80 1.98
N VAL A 69 15.31 -29.85 0.67
CA VAL A 69 16.28 -30.72 0.00
C VAL A 69 17.04 -29.85 -1.00
N LEU A 70 18.37 -29.90 -0.97
CA LEU A 70 19.34 -29.26 -1.89
C LEU A 70 20.12 -28.02 -1.39
N VAL A 71 20.50 -27.93 -0.12
CA VAL A 71 21.77 -27.26 0.22
C VAL A 71 22.57 -28.08 1.23
N SER A 72 22.97 -29.26 0.79
CA SER A 72 24.13 -29.98 1.32
C SER A 72 25.03 -30.31 0.12
N ASN A 73 26.34 -30.10 0.31
CA ASN A 73 27.45 -30.27 -0.64
C ASN A 73 27.83 -28.98 -1.36
N SER A 74 29.08 -28.56 -1.46
CA SER A 74 30.33 -28.94 -0.79
C SER A 74 31.32 -27.84 -1.17
N MET A 75 32.13 -27.41 -0.21
CA MET A 75 33.36 -26.68 -0.47
C MET A 75 34.33 -27.53 -1.31
N ASN A 76 35.37 -26.87 -1.85
CA ASN A 76 36.54 -27.32 -2.65
C ASN A 76 36.38 -26.89 -4.12
N GLY A 77 37.25 -26.11 -4.77
CA GLY A 77 38.64 -25.78 -4.51
C GLY A 77 39.49 -26.16 -5.73
N MET A 78 40.20 -25.17 -6.28
CA MET A 78 41.37 -25.26 -7.18
C MET A 78 41.21 -25.44 -8.70
N THR A 79 41.73 -24.41 -9.39
CA THR A 79 42.64 -24.41 -10.56
C THR A 79 42.21 -25.09 -11.87
N GLU A 80 42.04 -24.30 -12.93
CA GLU A 80 42.96 -24.27 -14.09
C GLU A 80 42.71 -23.05 -15.01
N LYS A 81 43.78 -22.61 -15.69
CA LYS A 81 43.95 -21.39 -16.51
C LYS A 81 43.49 -21.63 -17.98
N PRO A 82 43.32 -20.58 -18.81
CA PRO A 82 42.63 -20.62 -20.10
C PRO A 82 43.57 -20.83 -21.29
N THR A 83 43.00 -21.27 -22.42
CA THR A 83 43.61 -21.17 -23.76
C THR A 83 42.55 -20.77 -24.80
N PRO A 84 42.79 -19.72 -25.61
CA PRO A 84 41.94 -19.29 -26.73
C PRO A 84 42.52 -19.74 -28.08
N CYS A 85 41.70 -20.06 -29.07
CA CYS A 85 41.97 -20.18 -30.53
C CYS A 85 40.61 -20.59 -31.16
N ASP A 86 40.11 -20.20 -32.34
CA ASP A 86 40.43 -19.26 -33.39
C ASP A 86 39.19 -19.23 -34.35
N LEU A 87 39.12 -18.19 -35.20
CA LEU A 87 38.56 -18.08 -36.57
C LEU A 87 37.66 -19.24 -37.10
N GLU A 88 36.55 -19.04 -37.80
CA GLU A 88 36.39 -18.24 -39.03
C GLU A 88 34.88 -18.15 -39.37
N LEU A 89 34.49 -17.04 -40.02
CA LEU A 89 33.22 -16.86 -40.74
C LEU A 89 33.06 -17.87 -41.88
N GLU A 90 31.83 -18.36 -42.13
CA GLU A 90 31.23 -18.38 -43.48
C GLU A 90 29.68 -18.33 -43.42
N VAL A 91 29.13 -17.43 -44.23
CA VAL A 91 27.75 -17.26 -44.72
C VAL A 91 27.97 -16.96 -46.23
N PRO A 92 27.10 -17.25 -47.24
CA PRO A 92 25.65 -17.55 -47.23
C PRO A 92 25.20 -18.72 -48.15
N ASP A 93 23.92 -19.10 -48.11
CA ASP A 93 23.06 -19.02 -49.31
C ASP A 93 21.57 -19.31 -49.04
N SER A 94 20.76 -18.26 -49.22
CA SER A 94 19.57 -18.17 -50.09
C SER A 94 18.33 -19.10 -49.91
N PRO A 95 17.14 -18.64 -50.36
CA PRO A 95 15.87 -18.86 -49.65
C PRO A 95 14.99 -19.95 -50.27
N VAL A 96 14.22 -20.66 -49.44
CA VAL A 96 13.11 -21.50 -49.89
C VAL A 96 11.86 -21.19 -49.07
N ALA A 97 10.87 -20.65 -49.78
CA ALA A 97 9.50 -20.50 -49.32
C ALA A 97 8.87 -21.86 -49.03
N SER A 98 8.11 -21.96 -47.95
CA SER A 98 7.13 -23.03 -47.75
C SER A 98 6.00 -22.52 -46.87
N ASP A 99 4.83 -22.44 -47.49
CA ASP A 99 3.54 -22.27 -46.86
C ASP A 99 3.30 -23.37 -45.82
N HIS A 100 3.08 -22.97 -44.57
CA HIS A 100 2.37 -23.80 -43.61
C HIS A 100 1.46 -22.94 -42.74
N SER A 101 0.18 -22.95 -43.13
CA SER A 101 -0.96 -22.66 -42.28
C SER A 101 -0.83 -23.41 -40.95
N THR A 102 -0.55 -22.68 -39.88
CA THR A 102 -0.63 -23.19 -38.51
C THR A 102 -1.77 -22.48 -37.77
N PRO A 103 -2.55 -23.19 -36.93
CA PRO A 103 -3.70 -22.61 -36.25
C PRO A 103 -3.23 -21.59 -35.20
N LEU A 104 -3.98 -20.50 -35.06
CA LEU A 104 -3.86 -19.53 -33.98
C LEU A 104 -3.74 -20.24 -32.63
N LYS A 105 -2.51 -20.37 -32.13
CA LYS A 105 -2.23 -20.80 -30.77
C LYS A 105 -2.50 -19.59 -29.88
N SER A 106 -3.67 -19.58 -29.25
CA SER A 106 -3.97 -18.71 -28.13
C SER A 106 -2.87 -18.88 -27.08
N THR A 107 -1.98 -17.90 -26.98
CA THR A 107 -1.06 -17.78 -25.86
C THR A 107 -1.89 -17.47 -24.63
N MET A 108 -2.31 -18.53 -23.93
CA MET A 108 -2.59 -18.45 -22.50
C MET A 108 -1.32 -17.90 -21.86
N CYS A 109 -1.43 -16.76 -21.17
CA CYS A 109 -0.37 -16.21 -20.36
C CYS A 109 0.00 -17.27 -19.32
N ASP A 110 1.15 -17.90 -19.52
CA ASP A 110 1.74 -18.83 -18.56
C ASP A 110 2.24 -18.00 -17.37
N SER A 111 1.45 -18.00 -16.30
CA SER A 111 1.73 -17.34 -15.02
C SER A 111 2.79 -18.07 -14.18
N SER A 112 3.67 -18.86 -14.82
CA SER A 112 4.71 -19.65 -14.16
C SER A 112 6.05 -18.94 -14.03
N GLN A 113 6.16 -17.66 -14.42
CA GLN A 113 7.39 -16.93 -14.17
C GLN A 113 7.58 -16.77 -12.64
N PRO A 114 8.74 -17.17 -12.10
CA PRO A 114 9.05 -16.89 -10.70
C PRO A 114 8.93 -15.38 -10.49
N PRO A 115 8.40 -14.92 -9.34
CA PRO A 115 8.29 -13.49 -9.09
C PRO A 115 9.66 -12.87 -9.31
N ILE A 116 9.77 -12.00 -10.32
CA ILE A 116 11.00 -11.25 -10.60
C ILE A 116 11.43 -10.67 -9.26
N SER A 117 12.64 -11.02 -8.83
CA SER A 117 13.10 -10.51 -7.55
C SER A 117 13.20 -9.00 -7.72
N ILE A 118 12.48 -8.21 -6.92
CA ILE A 118 12.44 -6.74 -7.06
C ILE A 118 13.86 -6.14 -7.03
N ARG A 119 14.77 -6.87 -6.37
CA ARG A 119 16.21 -6.59 -6.29
C ARG A 119 16.90 -6.49 -7.66
N GLU A 120 16.32 -7.09 -8.72
CA GLU A 120 16.84 -7.13 -10.08
C GLU A 120 16.10 -6.20 -11.05
N THR A 121 15.15 -5.39 -10.56
CA THR A 121 14.47 -4.41 -11.43
C THR A 121 15.43 -3.27 -11.80
N ASN A 122 15.52 -2.94 -13.10
CA ASN A 122 16.32 -1.81 -13.61
C ASN A 122 15.72 -0.43 -13.28
N LYS A 123 14.75 -0.36 -12.37
CA LYS A 123 13.98 0.85 -12.03
C LYS A 123 14.34 1.44 -10.66
N GLU A 124 15.47 1.03 -10.05
CA GLU A 124 15.96 1.64 -8.82
C GLU A 124 16.38 3.11 -9.08
N ILE A 125 15.85 4.02 -8.25
CA ILE A 125 16.08 5.45 -8.30
C ILE A 125 17.03 5.86 -7.17
N ASP A 126 17.95 6.79 -7.46
CA ASP A 126 18.68 7.51 -6.43
C ASP A 126 17.73 8.46 -5.66
N PRO A 127 17.54 8.29 -4.33
CA PRO A 127 16.64 9.12 -3.54
C PRO A 127 16.91 10.63 -3.65
N ARG A 128 18.14 11.05 -3.97
CA ARG A 128 18.50 12.46 -4.16
C ARG A 128 17.80 13.11 -5.35
N ARG A 129 17.24 12.31 -6.25
CA ARG A 129 16.47 12.76 -7.42
C ARG A 129 14.99 12.95 -7.11
N ILE A 130 14.56 12.65 -5.88
CA ILE A 130 13.18 12.74 -5.43
C ILE A 130 13.07 13.90 -4.45
N MET A 131 12.15 14.83 -4.72
CA MET A 131 11.78 15.90 -3.80
C MET A 131 10.34 15.72 -3.36
N ILE A 132 10.14 15.33 -2.10
CA ILE A 132 8.81 15.16 -1.53
C ILE A 132 8.22 16.55 -1.25
N ARG A 133 6.99 16.79 -1.72
CA ARG A 133 6.24 18.02 -1.49
C ARG A 133 5.21 17.81 -0.39
N SER A 134 3.95 17.60 -0.75
CA SER A 134 2.81 17.50 0.17
C SER A 134 2.30 16.07 0.29
N THR A 135 1.82 15.70 1.48
CA THR A 135 1.07 14.45 1.65
C THR A 135 -0.30 14.56 0.97
N ILE A 136 -0.63 13.59 0.13
CA ILE A 136 -1.89 13.50 -0.63
C ILE A 136 -2.77 12.34 -0.16
N GLY A 137 -2.25 11.45 0.67
CA GLY A 137 -3.02 10.36 1.28
C GLY A 137 -2.22 9.58 2.32
N GLU A 138 -2.93 8.77 3.10
CA GLU A 138 -2.38 7.84 4.08
C GLU A 138 -3.07 6.49 3.95
N GLY A 139 -2.36 5.39 4.17
CA GLY A 139 -2.86 4.03 3.99
C GLY A 139 -2.09 3.00 4.81
N GLU A 140 -2.34 1.71 4.54
CA GLU A 140 -1.82 0.56 5.33
C GLU A 140 -0.28 0.53 5.46
N PHE A 141 0.43 1.08 4.47
CA PHE A 141 1.89 1.07 4.43
C PHE A 141 2.55 2.32 5.03
N GLY A 142 1.80 3.41 5.15
CA GLY A 142 2.35 4.73 5.47
C GLY A 142 1.64 5.83 4.71
N LYS A 143 2.40 6.77 4.15
CA LYS A 143 1.86 7.95 3.46
C LYS A 143 2.16 7.95 1.97
N VAL A 144 1.27 8.60 1.23
CA VAL A 144 1.44 8.93 -0.19
C VAL A 144 1.64 10.44 -0.28
N CYS A 145 2.71 10.85 -0.95
CA CYS A 145 3.02 12.26 -1.17
C CYS A 145 3.03 12.58 -2.66
N ALA A 146 2.62 13.80 -3.02
CA ALA A 146 3.04 14.39 -4.28
C ALA A 146 4.50 14.84 -4.16
N GLY A 147 5.25 14.80 -5.26
CA GLY A 147 6.62 15.26 -5.29
C GLY A 147 7.17 15.40 -6.70
N ASP A 148 8.42 15.80 -6.77
CA ASP A 148 9.15 15.92 -8.03
C ASP A 148 10.15 14.77 -8.16
N PHE A 149 10.24 14.23 -9.37
CA PHE A 149 11.30 13.34 -9.79
C PHE A 149 12.11 14.01 -10.90
N ILE A 150 13.43 14.10 -10.71
CA ILE A 150 14.35 14.58 -11.74
C ILE A 150 14.70 13.38 -12.63
N THR A 151 14.44 13.43 -13.94
CA THR A 151 14.68 12.32 -14.89
C THR A 151 16.14 12.27 -15.36
N THR A 152 16.70 11.06 -15.52
CA THR A 152 18.14 10.88 -15.86
C THR A 152 18.50 11.42 -17.23
N ASP A 153 17.58 11.30 -18.18
CA ASP A 153 17.91 11.45 -19.59
C ASP A 153 17.97 12.92 -20.01
N GLU A 154 17.26 13.79 -19.28
CA GLU A 154 17.09 15.20 -19.68
C GLU A 154 17.11 16.18 -18.50
N ASN A 155 17.35 15.71 -17.27
CA ASN A 155 17.18 16.49 -16.03
C ASN A 155 15.84 17.24 -15.96
N LYS A 156 14.80 16.71 -16.60
CA LYS A 156 13.45 17.27 -16.53
C LYS A 156 12.84 16.93 -15.18
N VAL A 157 12.04 17.87 -14.68
CA VAL A 157 11.25 17.66 -13.47
C VAL A 157 9.90 17.09 -13.85
N GLN A 158 9.58 15.91 -13.33
CA GLN A 158 8.30 15.23 -13.50
C GLN A 158 7.54 15.23 -12.17
N LEU A 159 6.27 15.60 -12.19
CA LEU A 159 5.38 15.47 -11.03
C LEU A 159 5.02 13.99 -10.83
N VAL A 160 5.17 13.49 -9.60
CA VAL A 160 5.00 12.08 -9.25
C VAL A 160 4.21 11.90 -7.95
N ALA A 161 3.60 10.72 -7.80
CA ALA A 161 3.11 10.25 -6.52
C ALA A 161 4.13 9.28 -5.90
N ILE A 162 4.42 9.47 -4.62
CA ILE A 162 5.48 8.79 -3.88
C ILE A 162 4.82 8.08 -2.71
N LYS A 163 4.68 6.77 -2.80
CA LYS A 163 4.19 5.93 -1.71
C LYS A 163 5.37 5.51 -0.85
N MET A 164 5.37 5.90 0.43
CA MET A 164 6.47 5.65 1.34
C MET A 164 6.08 4.67 2.43
N LEU A 165 6.97 3.71 2.70
CA LEU A 165 6.82 2.76 3.79
C LEU A 165 7.22 3.42 5.12
N HIS A 166 6.41 3.23 6.16
CA HIS A 166 6.78 3.64 7.52
C HIS A 166 7.88 2.71 8.08
N PRO A 167 8.88 3.20 8.83
CA PRO A 167 9.99 2.36 9.32
C PRO A 167 9.53 1.24 10.26
N ASP A 168 8.50 1.50 11.06
CA ASP A 168 8.07 0.58 12.13
C ASP A 168 6.89 -0.33 11.75
N VAL A 169 6.79 -0.71 10.48
CA VAL A 169 5.71 -1.62 10.02
C VAL A 169 6.04 -3.09 10.30
N SER A 170 5.01 -3.93 10.35
CA SER A 170 5.19 -5.38 10.42
C SER A 170 5.91 -5.92 9.17
N GLU A 171 6.62 -7.05 9.29
CA GLU A 171 7.27 -7.69 8.13
C GLU A 171 6.23 -8.07 7.05
N LYS A 172 5.01 -8.42 7.47
CA LYS A 172 3.91 -8.66 6.53
C LYS A 172 3.59 -7.42 5.71
N THR A 173 3.42 -6.26 6.34
CA THR A 173 3.16 -4.99 5.66
C THR A 173 4.31 -4.62 4.73
N ARG A 174 5.56 -4.85 5.16
CA ARG A 174 6.74 -4.65 4.33
C ARG A 174 6.74 -5.57 3.09
N GLN A 175 6.38 -6.83 3.26
CA GLN A 175 6.28 -7.79 2.15
C GLN A 175 5.11 -7.44 1.21
N ASP A 176 3.98 -7.00 1.74
CA ASP A 176 2.82 -6.57 0.97
C ASP A 176 3.19 -5.31 0.13
N PHE A 177 4.00 -4.37 0.67
CA PHE A 177 4.53 -3.21 -0.06
C PHE A 177 5.45 -3.62 -1.21
N LEU A 178 6.37 -4.54 -0.95
CA LEU A 178 7.24 -5.08 -1.99
C LEU A 178 6.43 -5.83 -3.06
N THR A 179 5.43 -6.60 -2.66
CA THR A 179 4.55 -7.30 -3.61
C THR A 179 3.85 -6.32 -4.55
N GLU A 180 3.36 -5.20 -4.04
CA GLU A 180 2.78 -4.13 -4.86
C GLU A 180 3.79 -3.54 -5.86
N ALA A 181 5.01 -3.25 -5.41
CA ALA A 181 6.08 -2.79 -6.29
C ALA A 181 6.38 -3.80 -7.41
N ASN A 182 6.40 -5.10 -7.09
CA ASN A 182 6.64 -6.16 -8.07
C ASN A 182 5.51 -6.23 -9.12
N ILE A 183 4.25 -6.16 -8.68
CA ILE A 183 3.09 -6.18 -9.57
C ILE A 183 3.17 -4.97 -10.51
N LEU A 184 3.33 -3.76 -9.96
CA LEU A 184 3.43 -2.54 -10.75
C LEU A 184 4.61 -2.56 -11.75
N SER A 185 5.70 -3.25 -11.42
CA SER A 185 6.87 -3.35 -12.31
C SER A 185 6.61 -4.14 -13.59
N GLN A 186 5.58 -4.99 -13.59
CA GLN A 186 5.21 -5.84 -14.72
C GLN A 186 4.09 -5.22 -15.58
N LEU A 187 3.54 -4.07 -15.16
CA LEU A 187 2.43 -3.42 -15.85
C LEU A 187 2.94 -2.29 -16.75
N ASP A 188 2.57 -2.35 -18.02
CA ASP A 188 2.83 -1.30 -19.01
C ASP A 188 1.62 -1.17 -19.94
N HIS A 189 0.72 -0.25 -19.61
CA HIS A 189 -0.51 -0.01 -20.37
C HIS A 189 -1.04 1.41 -20.10
N PRO A 190 -1.56 2.15 -21.09
CA PRO A 190 -1.99 3.55 -20.92
C PRO A 190 -3.15 3.78 -19.94
N ASN A 191 -3.91 2.74 -19.61
CA ASN A 191 -5.02 2.80 -18.65
C ASN A 191 -4.68 2.16 -17.29
N ILE A 192 -3.41 1.88 -17.04
CA ILE A 192 -2.91 1.36 -15.77
C ILE A 192 -1.84 2.32 -15.27
N ILE A 193 -1.87 2.63 -13.97
CA ILE A 193 -0.90 3.53 -13.35
C ILE A 193 0.54 3.08 -13.64
N GLN A 194 1.35 3.95 -14.21
CA GLN A 194 2.72 3.63 -14.59
C GLN A 194 3.68 3.71 -13.40
N LEU A 195 4.48 2.65 -13.24
CA LEU A 195 5.65 2.67 -12.35
C LEU A 195 6.80 3.45 -12.99
N ILE A 196 7.17 4.56 -12.36
CA ILE A 196 8.32 5.39 -12.73
C ILE A 196 9.60 4.78 -12.15
N GLY A 197 9.57 4.42 -10.87
CA GLY A 197 10.65 3.64 -10.28
C GLY A 197 10.52 3.40 -8.78
N LEU A 198 11.57 2.85 -8.20
CA LEU A 198 11.58 2.31 -6.85
C LEU A 198 12.77 2.83 -6.06
N VAL A 199 12.60 2.96 -4.76
CA VAL A 199 13.71 3.08 -3.79
C VAL A 199 13.58 1.91 -2.85
N ILE A 200 14.35 0.84 -3.09
CA ILE A 200 14.28 -0.38 -2.26
C ILE A 200 15.59 -0.71 -1.56
N LYS A 201 16.73 -0.20 -2.03
CA LYS A 201 18.05 -0.48 -1.46
C LYS A 201 18.40 0.41 -0.27
N SER A 202 17.70 1.53 -0.11
CA SER A 202 17.88 2.48 0.99
C SER A 202 16.56 2.74 1.71
N GLU A 203 16.62 3.56 2.77
CA GLU A 203 15.45 4.04 3.49
C GLU A 203 15.27 5.56 3.32
N PRO A 204 14.03 6.07 3.36
CA PRO A 204 12.80 5.28 3.45
C PRO A 204 12.49 4.59 2.11
N LYS A 205 11.89 3.39 2.16
CA LYS A 205 11.43 2.67 0.97
C LYS A 205 10.31 3.43 0.25
N MET A 206 10.42 3.54 -1.07
CA MET A 206 9.47 4.28 -1.90
C MET A 206 9.05 3.51 -3.15
N ILE A 207 7.77 3.64 -3.51
CA ILE A 207 7.26 3.35 -4.86
C ILE A 207 6.92 4.70 -5.48
N VAL A 208 7.53 5.00 -6.64
CA VAL A 208 7.33 6.23 -7.39
C VAL A 208 6.51 5.91 -8.64
N ILE A 209 5.32 6.48 -8.72
CA ILE A 209 4.36 6.29 -9.82
C ILE A 209 3.95 7.64 -10.40
N GLU A 210 3.33 7.62 -11.57
CA GLU A 210 2.75 8.83 -12.14
C GLU A 210 1.73 9.50 -11.20
N PHE A 211 1.66 10.82 -11.25
CA PHE A 211 0.70 11.59 -10.47
C PHE A 211 -0.62 11.74 -11.22
N MET A 212 -1.73 11.40 -10.56
CA MET A 212 -3.08 11.55 -11.10
C MET A 212 -3.74 12.82 -10.54
N GLU A 213 -3.81 13.88 -11.36
CA GLU A 213 -4.29 15.22 -10.94
C GLU A 213 -5.72 15.21 -10.39
N ASN A 214 -6.59 14.37 -10.96
CA ASN A 214 -8.00 14.26 -10.56
C ASN A 214 -8.23 13.28 -9.39
N GLY A 215 -7.16 12.69 -8.86
CA GLY A 215 -7.23 11.75 -7.75
C GLY A 215 -8.05 10.50 -8.08
N SER A 216 -8.77 9.98 -7.07
CA SER A 216 -9.57 8.77 -7.23
C SER A 216 -10.87 9.03 -7.99
N LEU A 217 -11.25 8.09 -8.85
CA LEU A 217 -12.44 8.19 -9.69
C LEU A 217 -13.73 8.39 -8.87
N ASP A 218 -13.84 7.73 -7.72
CA ASP A 218 -15.01 7.82 -6.85
C ASP A 218 -15.17 9.23 -6.24
N ASN A 219 -14.07 9.89 -5.88
CA ASN A 219 -14.08 11.28 -5.44
C ASN A 219 -14.42 12.22 -6.60
N TYR A 220 -13.79 12.00 -7.75
CA TYR A 220 -14.01 12.82 -8.95
C TYR A 220 -15.49 12.84 -9.37
N LEU A 221 -16.15 11.68 -9.36
CA LEU A 221 -17.56 11.54 -9.72
C LEU A 221 -18.53 12.12 -8.68
N ARG A 222 -18.14 12.20 -7.40
CA ARG A 222 -18.97 12.80 -6.35
C ARG A 222 -19.00 14.32 -6.40
N VAL A 223 -17.92 14.95 -6.84
CA VAL A 223 -17.78 16.41 -6.91
C VAL A 223 -18.39 16.99 -8.19
N SER A 224 -18.62 16.15 -9.21
CA SER A 224 -19.10 16.55 -10.54
C SER A 224 -20.63 16.43 -10.75
N ASN A 225 -21.40 16.22 -9.67
CA ASN A 225 -22.87 16.23 -9.63
C ASN A 225 -23.38 17.23 -8.59
#